data_AF-A0A7S2JUK7-F1
#
_entry.id   AF-A0A7S2JUK7-F1
#
_cell.length_a   1.000
_cell.length_b   1.000
_cell.length_c   1.000
_cell.angle_alpha   90.00
_cell.angle_beta   90.00
_cell.angle_gamma   90.00
#
_symmetry.space_group_name_H-M   'P 1'
#
loop_
_entity.id
_entity.type
_entity.pdbx_description
1 polymer ?
#
loop_
_entity_poly.entity_id
_entity_poly.type
_entity_poly.pdbx_seq_one_letter_code
_entity_poly.pdbx_strand_id
1 'polypeptide(L)'
;MCTSRLSKPAHTNSTTMRHRRRRGDIDITCRVPLKDIASHTILNNVELQQWDALRTTLNHHQNNGDDNLAKQVLQDHPKILLLACQYDAPSDVIQKIVDIKPELAQEKANDGSQQTPLHILCQKATPPASQERTKAIRVLAERYPQAAIIMDSNGNTPLHLICRTPCDSAHAVSAVEAVSLAGPAAMTMENHEDETPMEIFLLSQATAMTVREEEHQNEVLKVLNQTSIKYLSNFKSSPCGEMYRLKCCQQAVFATKRTSVSSATATASTCSLSDEFVSQD
;
A
#
# COMPACT_ATOMS: atom_id res chain seq x y z
N MET A 1 20.79 -92.87 -19.97
CA MET A 1 22.21 -92.97 -20.39
C MET A 1 22.57 -91.67 -21.10
N CYS A 2 23.69 -91.07 -20.69
CA CYS A 2 24.25 -89.78 -21.11
C CYS A 2 24.61 -89.71 -22.60
N THR A 3 24.69 -88.48 -23.17
CA THR A 3 25.93 -87.78 -23.65
C THR A 3 25.54 -86.58 -24.55
N SER A 4 25.79 -85.31 -24.12
CA SER A 4 26.89 -84.37 -24.50
C SER A 4 26.54 -83.45 -25.70
N ARG A 5 26.28 -82.13 -25.56
CA ARG A 5 27.12 -80.93 -25.25
C ARG A 5 27.98 -80.44 -26.44
N LEU A 6 27.84 -79.15 -26.82
CA LEU A 6 28.83 -78.15 -27.34
C LEU A 6 28.04 -76.96 -27.98
N SER A 7 27.78 -75.84 -27.29
CA SER A 7 28.57 -74.59 -27.10
C SER A 7 28.58 -73.56 -28.26
N LYS A 8 27.70 -72.52 -28.15
CA LYS A 8 27.81 -71.04 -28.40
C LYS A 8 28.48 -70.48 -29.69
N PRO A 9 28.38 -69.15 -29.99
CA PRO A 9 27.23 -68.21 -30.05
C PRO A 9 27.30 -67.29 -31.32
N ALA A 10 26.34 -66.38 -31.54
CA ALA A 10 26.55 -64.96 -31.94
C ALA A 10 25.30 -64.31 -32.58
N HIS A 11 25.02 -63.09 -32.13
CA HIS A 11 24.03 -62.16 -32.65
C HIS A 11 24.45 -61.57 -34.01
N THR A 12 23.52 -61.46 -34.95
CA THR A 12 23.55 -60.43 -36.02
C THR A 12 22.11 -60.06 -36.40
N ASN A 13 21.66 -58.86 -36.03
CA ASN A 13 20.49 -58.23 -36.65
C ASN A 13 20.96 -57.25 -37.72
N SER A 14 20.30 -57.35 -38.86
CA SER A 14 20.71 -56.88 -40.17
C SER A 14 20.60 -55.37 -40.34
N THR A 15 21.64 -54.84 -40.97
CA THR A 15 21.91 -53.48 -41.43
C THR A 15 20.99 -53.09 -42.59
N THR A 16 20.36 -51.91 -42.51
CA THR A 16 20.01 -51.12 -43.71
C THR A 16 20.53 -49.69 -43.55
N MET A 17 21.60 -49.41 -44.28
CA MET A 17 22.19 -48.09 -44.51
C MET A 17 21.27 -47.25 -45.40
N ARG A 18 21.01 -45.99 -45.03
CA ARG A 18 20.88 -44.90 -46.01
C ARG A 18 21.59 -43.62 -45.51
N HIS A 19 22.45 -43.17 -46.41
CA HIS A 19 23.38 -42.04 -46.48
C HIS A 19 23.24 -40.79 -45.57
N ARG A 20 24.44 -40.40 -45.08
CA ARG A 20 24.88 -39.11 -44.56
C ARG A 20 24.35 -37.88 -45.32
N ARG A 21 23.89 -36.88 -44.54
CA ARG A 21 24.28 -35.46 -44.69
C ARG A 21 24.56 -34.88 -43.30
N ARG A 22 25.80 -34.42 -43.08
CA ARG A 22 26.21 -33.62 -41.92
C ARG A 22 25.64 -32.21 -42.05
N ARG A 23 25.02 -31.66 -41.01
CA ARG A 23 25.06 -30.22 -40.63
C ARG A 23 24.32 -30.01 -39.30
N GLY A 24 25.09 -29.60 -38.29
CA GLY A 24 24.62 -28.86 -37.09
C GLY A 24 23.78 -29.64 -36.09
N ASP A 25 24.42 -30.21 -35.08
CA ASP A 25 23.75 -30.48 -33.81
C ASP A 25 23.35 -29.13 -33.21
N ILE A 26 22.07 -28.78 -33.32
CA ILE A 26 21.42 -27.86 -32.38
C ILE A 26 20.58 -28.76 -31.49
N ASP A 27 21.09 -29.01 -30.30
CA ASP A 27 20.35 -29.66 -29.23
C ASP A 27 19.19 -28.74 -28.81
N ILE A 28 17.97 -29.02 -29.30
CA ILE A 28 16.73 -28.27 -28.97
C ILE A 28 16.13 -28.85 -27.67
N THR A 29 16.96 -29.10 -26.65
CA THR A 29 16.47 -29.55 -25.33
C THR A 29 16.77 -28.58 -24.20
N CYS A 30 16.84 -27.28 -24.48
CA CYS A 30 16.51 -26.28 -23.45
C CYS A 30 15.00 -26.23 -23.26
N ARG A 31 14.41 -27.22 -22.56
CA ARG A 31 13.11 -27.04 -21.92
C ARG A 31 13.31 -25.99 -20.84
N VAL A 32 13.13 -24.72 -21.18
CA VAL A 32 12.96 -23.67 -20.18
C VAL A 32 11.77 -24.09 -19.32
N PRO A 33 11.92 -24.19 -17.99
CA PRO A 33 10.82 -24.58 -17.10
C PRO A 33 9.61 -23.70 -17.39
N LEU A 34 8.43 -24.29 -17.56
CA LEU A 34 7.17 -23.54 -17.78
C LEU A 34 6.96 -22.47 -16.70
N LYS A 35 7.49 -22.71 -15.49
CA LYS A 35 7.55 -21.75 -14.39
C LYS A 35 8.31 -20.48 -14.76
N ASP A 36 9.51 -20.61 -15.31
CA ASP A 36 10.36 -19.46 -15.65
C ASP A 36 9.74 -18.63 -16.78
N ILE A 37 9.06 -19.29 -17.72
CA ILE A 37 8.33 -18.62 -18.81
C ILE A 37 7.12 -17.86 -18.26
N ALA A 38 6.34 -18.46 -17.36
CA ALA A 38 5.16 -17.83 -16.76
C ALA A 38 5.54 -16.67 -15.81
N SER A 39 6.56 -16.86 -14.97
CA SER A 39 7.12 -15.79 -14.12
C SER A 39 7.60 -14.61 -14.95
N HIS A 40 8.39 -14.88 -15.99
CA HIS A 40 8.91 -13.85 -16.89
C HIS A 40 7.77 -13.15 -17.64
N THR A 41 6.73 -13.87 -18.04
CA THR A 41 5.58 -13.29 -18.76
C THR A 41 4.77 -12.37 -17.86
N ILE A 42 4.44 -12.81 -16.63
CA ILE A 42 3.65 -12.00 -15.68
C ILE A 42 4.40 -10.72 -15.29
N LEU A 43 5.69 -10.82 -14.95
CA LEU A 43 6.51 -9.64 -14.61
C LEU A 43 6.69 -8.70 -15.79
N ASN A 44 7.06 -9.23 -16.96
CA ASN A 44 7.23 -8.42 -18.16
C ASN A 44 5.93 -7.72 -18.56
N ASN A 45 4.76 -8.34 -18.35
CA ASN A 45 3.49 -7.69 -18.59
C ASN A 45 3.25 -6.50 -17.65
N VAL A 46 3.65 -6.59 -16.37
CA VAL A 46 3.55 -5.47 -15.41
C VAL A 46 4.55 -4.37 -15.76
N GLU A 47 5.80 -4.72 -16.05
CA GLU A 47 6.86 -3.77 -16.40
C GLU A 47 6.57 -3.03 -17.72
N LEU A 48 5.99 -3.71 -18.70
CA LEU A 48 5.55 -3.13 -19.97
C LEU A 48 4.14 -2.53 -19.91
N GLN A 49 3.48 -2.52 -18.74
CA GLN A 49 2.13 -1.97 -18.52
C GLN A 49 1.06 -2.60 -19.45
N GLN A 50 1.26 -3.87 -19.84
CA GLN A 50 0.37 -4.64 -20.70
C GLN A 50 -0.75 -5.30 -19.86
N TRP A 51 -1.63 -4.48 -19.30
CA TRP A 51 -2.69 -4.93 -18.40
C TRP A 51 -3.67 -5.94 -19.04
N ASP A 52 -3.94 -5.83 -20.33
CA ASP A 52 -4.80 -6.78 -21.05
C ASP A 52 -4.16 -8.15 -21.23
N ALA A 53 -2.86 -8.19 -21.55
CA ALA A 53 -2.09 -9.43 -21.60
C ALA A 53 -1.97 -10.07 -20.20
N LEU A 54 -1.84 -9.23 -19.17
CA LEU A 54 -1.87 -9.70 -17.79
C LEU A 54 -3.24 -10.28 -17.40
N ARG A 55 -4.35 -9.65 -17.83
CA ARG A 55 -5.71 -10.18 -17.59
C ARG A 55 -5.91 -11.54 -18.23
N THR A 56 -5.49 -11.72 -19.49
CA THR A 56 -5.66 -13.00 -20.19
C THR A 56 -4.83 -14.10 -19.54
N THR A 57 -3.58 -13.81 -19.16
CA THR A 57 -2.72 -14.76 -18.45
C THR A 57 -3.29 -15.12 -17.07
N LEU A 58 -3.67 -14.14 -16.25
CA LEU A 58 -4.28 -14.41 -14.93
C LEU A 58 -5.59 -15.22 -15.03
N ASN A 59 -6.46 -14.90 -15.99
CA ASN A 59 -7.71 -15.64 -16.22
C ASN A 59 -7.48 -17.07 -16.70
N HIS A 60 -6.48 -17.28 -17.57
CA HIS A 60 -6.15 -18.60 -18.09
C HIS A 60 -5.66 -19.53 -16.96
N HIS A 61 -4.94 -18.99 -15.98
CA HIS A 61 -4.50 -19.76 -14.80
C HIS A 61 -5.66 -20.12 -13.86
N GLN A 62 -6.67 -19.25 -13.69
CA GLN A 62 -7.86 -19.55 -12.88
C GLN A 62 -8.72 -20.69 -13.48
N ASN A 63 -8.85 -20.76 -14.81
CA ASN A 63 -9.71 -21.75 -15.46
C ASN A 63 -9.07 -23.14 -15.62
N ASN A 64 -7.73 -23.23 -15.62
CA ASN A 64 -7.02 -24.48 -15.91
C ASN A 64 -6.60 -25.27 -14.66
N GLY A 65 -6.92 -24.80 -13.44
CA GLY A 65 -6.45 -25.42 -12.20
C GLY A 65 -4.96 -25.16 -11.90
N ASP A 66 -4.31 -24.33 -12.71
CA ASP A 66 -2.93 -23.84 -12.54
C ASP A 66 -2.84 -22.68 -11.54
N ASP A 67 -3.85 -22.49 -10.69
CA ASP A 67 -3.87 -21.53 -9.58
C ASP A 67 -2.58 -21.57 -8.77
N ASN A 68 -1.98 -22.76 -8.61
CA ASN A 68 -0.74 -22.94 -7.88
C ASN A 68 0.46 -22.25 -8.55
N LEU A 69 0.49 -22.16 -9.89
CA LEU A 69 1.58 -21.50 -10.60
C LEU A 69 1.48 -19.98 -10.44
N ALA A 70 0.30 -19.38 -10.65
CA ALA A 70 0.11 -17.95 -10.43
C ALA A 70 0.40 -17.57 -8.97
N LYS A 71 -0.11 -18.34 -7.99
CA LYS A 71 0.19 -18.15 -6.56
C LYS A 71 1.68 -18.23 -6.27
N GLN A 72 2.38 -19.21 -6.86
CA GLN A 72 3.81 -19.38 -6.68
C GLN A 72 4.63 -18.24 -7.31
N VAL A 73 4.27 -17.79 -8.51
CA VAL A 73 4.92 -16.62 -9.16
C VAL A 73 4.74 -15.36 -8.31
N LEU A 74 3.51 -15.11 -7.84
CA LEU A 74 3.20 -13.99 -6.95
C LEU A 74 3.90 -14.13 -5.59
N GLN A 75 4.20 -15.36 -5.16
CA GLN A 75 4.98 -15.62 -3.95
C GLN A 75 6.47 -15.35 -4.14
N ASP A 76 7.03 -15.73 -5.29
CA ASP A 76 8.43 -15.48 -5.63
C ASP A 76 8.68 -13.97 -5.86
N HIS A 77 7.62 -13.22 -6.21
CA HIS A 77 7.68 -11.79 -6.50
C HIS A 77 6.70 -10.97 -5.64
N PRO A 78 6.97 -10.80 -4.33
CA PRO A 78 6.06 -10.09 -3.41
C PRO A 78 5.82 -8.62 -3.78
N LYS A 79 6.71 -8.02 -4.58
CA LYS A 79 6.65 -6.62 -4.99
C LYS A 79 5.77 -6.34 -6.19
N ILE A 80 5.23 -7.38 -6.83
CA ILE A 80 4.46 -7.22 -8.06
C ILE A 80 3.24 -6.31 -7.86
N LEU A 81 2.59 -6.37 -6.69
CA LEU A 81 1.48 -5.51 -6.36
C LEU A 81 1.93 -4.05 -6.15
N LEU A 82 3.10 -3.83 -5.54
CA LEU A 82 3.67 -2.48 -5.41
C LEU A 82 3.97 -1.86 -6.78
N LEU A 83 4.58 -2.62 -7.69
CA LEU A 83 4.84 -2.19 -9.07
C LEU A 83 3.54 -1.92 -9.84
N ALA A 84 2.54 -2.79 -9.71
CA ALA A 84 1.23 -2.57 -10.32
C ALA A 84 0.58 -1.27 -9.82
N CYS A 85 0.66 -0.99 -8.52
CA CYS A 85 0.15 0.27 -7.96
C CYS A 85 0.96 1.49 -8.43
N GLN A 86 2.29 1.34 -8.58
CA GLN A 86 3.18 2.40 -9.04
C GLN A 86 2.93 2.79 -10.49
N TYR A 87 2.56 1.83 -11.34
CA TYR A 87 2.21 2.05 -12.75
C TYR A 87 0.72 2.27 -13.00
N ASP A 88 -0.06 2.59 -11.97
CA ASP A 88 -1.51 2.87 -12.06
C ASP A 88 -2.30 1.75 -12.74
N ALA A 89 -2.01 0.50 -12.35
CA ALA A 89 -2.73 -0.65 -12.83
C ALA A 89 -4.25 -0.48 -12.64
N PRO A 90 -5.06 -0.93 -13.62
CA PRO A 90 -6.51 -0.92 -13.51
C PRO A 90 -7.00 -1.60 -12.23
N SER A 91 -8.10 -1.08 -11.67
CA SER A 91 -8.66 -1.56 -10.41
C SER A 91 -9.01 -3.06 -10.41
N ASP A 92 -9.43 -3.59 -11.56
CA ASP A 92 -9.73 -5.01 -11.74
C ASP A 92 -8.47 -5.90 -11.76
N VAL A 93 -7.34 -5.41 -12.26
CA VAL A 93 -6.05 -6.12 -12.23
C VAL A 93 -5.55 -6.19 -10.79
N ILE A 94 -5.59 -5.06 -10.08
CA ILE A 94 -5.24 -4.99 -8.65
C ILE A 94 -6.11 -5.97 -7.86
N GLN A 95 -7.42 -5.94 -8.11
CA GLN A 95 -8.35 -6.87 -7.46
C GLN A 95 -7.98 -8.33 -7.71
N LYS A 96 -7.67 -8.72 -8.96
CA LYS A 96 -7.28 -10.10 -9.27
C LYS A 96 -6.00 -10.55 -8.60
N ILE A 97 -4.95 -9.73 -8.64
CA ILE A 97 -3.67 -10.06 -7.99
C ILE A 97 -3.90 -10.33 -6.50
N VAL A 98 -4.72 -9.47 -5.90
CA VAL A 98 -5.06 -9.49 -4.48
C VAL A 98 -6.01 -10.65 -4.11
N ASP A 99 -6.93 -11.03 -5.00
CA ASP A 99 -7.81 -12.18 -4.82
C ASP A 99 -7.03 -13.51 -4.89
N ILE A 100 -5.96 -13.56 -5.70
CA ILE A 100 -5.07 -14.72 -5.77
C ILE A 100 -4.17 -14.80 -4.54
N LYS A 101 -3.57 -13.67 -4.15
CA LYS A 101 -2.64 -13.61 -3.01
C LYS A 101 -2.90 -12.38 -2.12
N PRO A 102 -3.66 -12.55 -1.02
CA PRO A 102 -4.05 -11.45 -0.14
C PRO A 102 -2.88 -10.81 0.62
N GLU A 103 -1.84 -11.58 0.95
CA GLU A 103 -0.74 -11.11 1.79
C GLU A 103 0.06 -9.98 1.13
N LEU A 104 0.02 -9.89 -0.20
CA LEU A 104 0.71 -8.86 -0.97
C LEU A 104 0.27 -7.44 -0.62
N ALA A 105 -0.95 -7.26 -0.12
CA ALA A 105 -1.48 -5.95 0.25
C ALA A 105 -0.74 -5.30 1.44
N GLN A 106 -0.03 -6.09 2.24
CA GLN A 106 0.74 -5.63 3.40
C GLN A 106 2.24 -5.59 3.14
N GLU A 107 2.69 -6.08 1.98
CA GLU A 107 4.10 -6.10 1.61
C GLU A 107 4.63 -4.68 1.54
N LYS A 108 5.82 -4.47 2.12
CA LYS A 108 6.47 -3.17 2.16
C LYS A 108 7.51 -3.07 1.05
N ALA A 109 7.64 -1.88 0.48
CA ALA A 109 8.71 -1.54 -0.43
C ALA A 109 10.07 -1.69 0.28
N ASN A 110 11.06 -2.20 -0.45
CA ASN A 110 12.42 -2.43 0.06
C ASN A 110 13.41 -1.35 -0.38
N ASP A 111 12.91 -0.25 -0.93
CA ASP A 111 13.66 0.94 -1.35
C ASP A 111 13.99 1.88 -0.16
N GLY A 112 13.76 1.41 1.07
CA GLY A 112 13.89 2.19 2.29
C GLY A 112 12.62 2.97 2.67
N SER A 113 11.67 3.16 1.75
CA SER A 113 10.44 3.92 2.02
C SER A 113 9.48 3.18 2.96
N GLN A 114 9.55 1.85 3.03
CA GLN A 114 8.65 1.00 3.82
C GLN A 114 7.16 1.16 3.45
N GLN A 115 6.87 1.67 2.25
CA GLN A 115 5.51 1.90 1.77
C GLN A 115 4.79 0.60 1.39
N THR A 116 3.50 0.51 1.70
CA THR A 116 2.63 -0.57 1.23
C THR A 116 1.96 -0.20 -0.10
N PRO A 117 1.32 -1.14 -0.83
CA PRO A 117 0.53 -0.81 -2.01
C PRO A 117 -0.47 0.34 -1.80
N LEU A 118 -1.11 0.40 -0.62
CA LEU A 118 -2.05 1.48 -0.29
C LEU A 118 -1.35 2.84 -0.14
N HIS A 119 -0.12 2.88 0.41
CA HIS A 119 0.68 4.11 0.43
C HIS A 119 0.98 4.60 -0.98
N ILE A 120 1.40 3.69 -1.88
CA ILE A 120 1.74 4.04 -3.27
C ILE A 120 0.51 4.62 -3.98
N LEU A 121 -0.67 4.01 -3.82
CA LEU A 121 -1.90 4.55 -4.41
C LEU A 121 -2.31 5.90 -3.81
N CYS A 122 -2.07 6.12 -2.52
CA CYS A 122 -2.36 7.39 -1.83
C CYS A 122 -1.32 8.47 -2.12
N GLN A 123 -0.12 8.12 -2.58
CA GLN A 123 0.94 9.06 -2.92
C GLN A 123 0.77 9.59 -4.35
N LYS A 124 0.64 10.91 -4.49
CA LYS A 124 0.46 11.56 -5.79
C LYS A 124 1.81 11.77 -6.47
N ALA A 125 2.20 10.84 -7.34
CA ALA A 125 3.27 11.12 -8.31
C ALA A 125 2.75 11.87 -9.56
N THR A 126 1.50 11.65 -10.03
CA THR A 126 0.85 12.36 -11.18
C THR A 126 -0.60 11.88 -11.42
N PRO A 127 -1.47 12.57 -12.20
CA PRO A 127 -2.24 13.80 -11.96
C PRO A 127 -3.47 13.53 -11.00
N PRO A 128 -4.54 14.36 -10.87
CA PRO A 128 -5.52 14.25 -9.77
C PRO A 128 -6.22 12.90 -9.76
N ALA A 129 -6.61 12.42 -8.56
CA ALA A 129 -7.20 11.12 -8.29
C ALA A 129 -8.12 10.66 -9.45
N SER A 130 -7.58 9.83 -10.34
CA SER A 130 -8.36 9.30 -11.45
C SER A 130 -9.41 8.36 -10.87
N GLN A 131 -10.55 8.25 -11.54
CA GLN A 131 -11.62 7.36 -11.10
C GLN A 131 -11.12 5.92 -10.87
N GLU A 132 -10.21 5.44 -11.72
CA GLU A 132 -9.61 4.11 -11.59
C GLU A 132 -8.67 4.00 -10.39
N ARG A 133 -7.87 5.02 -10.09
CA ARG A 133 -7.04 5.04 -8.88
C ARG A 133 -7.92 5.01 -7.63
N THR A 134 -8.98 5.81 -7.57
CA THR A 134 -9.92 5.79 -6.44
C THR A 134 -10.60 4.44 -6.26
N LYS A 135 -10.98 3.77 -7.37
CA LYS A 135 -11.50 2.39 -7.30
C LYS A 135 -10.45 1.43 -6.74
N ALA A 136 -9.20 1.52 -7.17
CA ALA A 136 -8.11 0.70 -6.66
C ALA A 136 -7.85 0.91 -5.17
N ILE A 137 -7.83 2.18 -4.71
CA ILE A 137 -7.73 2.53 -3.29
C ILE A 137 -8.87 1.87 -2.51
N ARG A 138 -10.11 2.00 -2.99
CA ARG A 138 -11.29 1.42 -2.34
C ARG A 138 -11.20 -0.11 -2.26
N VAL A 139 -10.81 -0.78 -3.34
CA VAL A 139 -10.62 -2.24 -3.35
C VAL A 139 -9.60 -2.67 -2.29
N LEU A 140 -8.43 -2.01 -2.23
CA LEU A 140 -7.42 -2.35 -1.22
C LEU A 140 -7.88 -2.02 0.20
N ALA A 141 -8.52 -0.87 0.42
CA ALA A 141 -8.99 -0.43 1.72
C ALA A 141 -10.11 -1.34 2.28
N GLU A 142 -11.07 -1.73 1.45
CA GLU A 142 -12.17 -2.63 1.84
C GLU A 142 -11.70 -4.06 2.12
N ARG A 143 -10.77 -4.56 1.30
CA ARG A 143 -10.31 -5.96 1.40
C ARG A 143 -9.20 -6.11 2.46
N TYR A 144 -8.41 -5.05 2.70
CA TYR A 144 -7.27 -5.05 3.63
C TYR A 144 -7.27 -3.81 4.53
N PRO A 145 -8.25 -3.68 5.42
CA PRO A 145 -8.36 -2.52 6.30
C PRO A 145 -7.12 -2.30 7.18
N GLN A 146 -6.40 -3.37 7.53
CA GLN A 146 -5.16 -3.29 8.30
C GLN A 146 -4.06 -2.50 7.58
N ALA A 147 -4.06 -2.46 6.25
CA ALA A 147 -3.08 -1.70 5.49
C ALA A 147 -3.23 -0.18 5.69
N ALA A 148 -4.41 0.30 6.10
CA ALA A 148 -4.69 1.73 6.33
C ALA A 148 -4.02 2.29 7.60
N ILE A 149 -3.57 1.43 8.53
CA ILE A 149 -2.89 1.83 9.78
C ILE A 149 -1.40 1.52 9.78
N ILE A 150 -0.87 0.90 8.72
CA ILE A 150 0.57 0.63 8.60
C ILE A 150 1.28 1.95 8.36
N MET A 151 2.40 2.17 9.04
CA MET A 151 3.26 3.33 8.81
C MET A 151 4.41 2.98 7.84
N ASP A 152 4.72 3.95 6.98
CA ASP A 152 5.93 4.00 6.17
C ASP A 152 7.17 4.40 7.00
N SER A 153 8.31 4.60 6.33
CA SER A 153 9.59 4.95 6.96
C SER A 153 9.60 6.31 7.66
N ASN A 154 8.67 7.19 7.31
CA ASN A 154 8.51 8.52 7.90
C ASN A 154 7.41 8.53 8.97
N GLY A 155 6.88 7.36 9.35
CA GLY A 155 5.75 7.26 10.27
C GLY A 155 4.41 7.63 9.63
N ASN A 156 4.36 7.92 8.31
CA ASN A 156 3.12 8.29 7.65
C ASN A 156 2.30 7.02 7.40
N THR A 157 1.02 7.04 7.78
CA THR A 157 0.03 6.09 7.26
C THR A 157 -0.42 6.51 5.86
N PRO A 158 -1.14 5.65 5.10
CA PRO A 158 -1.69 6.05 3.80
C PRO A 158 -2.59 7.30 3.89
N LEU A 159 -3.26 7.50 5.05
CA LEU A 159 -4.09 8.66 5.30
C LEU A 159 -3.27 9.97 5.40
N HIS A 160 -2.07 9.93 6.00
CA HIS A 160 -1.18 11.10 6.01
C HIS A 160 -0.77 11.48 4.58
N LEU A 161 -0.47 10.48 3.73
CA LEU A 161 -0.05 10.73 2.35
C LEU A 161 -1.17 11.33 1.50
N ILE A 162 -2.39 10.80 1.59
CA ILE A 162 -3.52 11.33 0.81
C ILE A 162 -3.91 12.74 1.28
N CYS A 163 -3.87 13.00 2.59
CA CYS A 163 -4.15 14.33 3.17
C CYS A 163 -3.11 15.38 2.80
N ARG A 164 -1.87 14.99 2.50
CA ARG A 164 -0.82 15.91 2.03
C ARG A 164 -1.09 16.43 0.61
N THR A 165 -1.98 15.78 -0.14
CA THR A 165 -2.26 16.11 -1.53
C THR A 165 -3.52 16.96 -1.65
N PRO A 166 -3.60 17.89 -2.62
CA PRO A 166 -4.80 18.69 -2.83
C PRO A 166 -6.00 17.80 -3.13
N CYS A 167 -7.04 17.91 -2.31
CA CYS A 167 -8.33 17.23 -2.49
C CYS A 167 -9.26 18.09 -3.34
N ASP A 168 -8.94 18.19 -4.63
CA ASP A 168 -9.60 19.06 -5.62
C ASP A 168 -10.80 18.41 -6.34
N SER A 169 -11.08 17.14 -6.05
CA SER A 169 -12.08 16.35 -6.78
C SER A 169 -12.88 15.41 -5.88
N ALA A 170 -14.11 15.10 -6.30
CA ALA A 170 -14.97 14.10 -5.64
C ALA A 170 -14.29 12.72 -5.51
N HIS A 171 -13.40 12.39 -6.44
CA HIS A 171 -12.60 11.16 -6.41
C HIS A 171 -11.59 11.14 -5.26
N ALA A 172 -10.99 12.29 -4.94
CA ALA A 172 -10.11 12.44 -3.79
C ALA A 172 -10.90 12.33 -2.47
N VAL A 173 -12.07 12.98 -2.38
CA VAL A 173 -12.97 12.86 -1.21
C VAL A 173 -13.33 11.40 -0.97
N SER A 174 -13.76 10.68 -2.01
CA SER A 174 -14.12 9.27 -1.92
C SER A 174 -12.94 8.37 -1.52
N ALA A 175 -11.73 8.68 -1.98
CA ALA A 175 -10.53 7.94 -1.58
C ALA A 175 -10.18 8.18 -0.10
N VAL A 176 -10.28 9.42 0.40
CA VAL A 176 -10.08 9.74 1.82
C VAL A 176 -11.13 9.03 2.67
N GLU A 177 -12.39 9.04 2.26
CA GLU A 177 -13.47 8.33 2.94
C GLU A 177 -13.19 6.82 3.03
N ALA A 178 -12.82 6.18 1.92
CA ALA A 178 -12.52 4.75 1.89
C ALA A 178 -11.39 4.37 2.85
N VAL A 179 -10.29 5.13 2.87
CA VAL A 179 -9.15 4.87 3.76
C VAL A 179 -9.52 5.15 5.23
N SER A 180 -10.27 6.22 5.49
CA SER A 180 -10.72 6.60 6.85
C SER A 180 -11.66 5.55 7.45
N LEU A 181 -12.56 4.97 6.64
CA LEU A 181 -13.46 3.90 7.07
C LEU A 181 -12.71 2.58 7.28
N ALA A 182 -11.71 2.29 6.46
CA ALA A 182 -10.91 1.09 6.56
C ALA A 182 -10.02 1.06 7.81
N GLY A 183 -9.40 2.19 8.16
CA GLY A 183 -8.54 2.30 9.34
C GLY A 183 -8.81 3.55 10.17
N PRO A 184 -9.91 3.63 10.94
CA PRO A 184 -10.26 4.84 11.70
C PRO A 184 -9.21 5.26 12.74
N ALA A 185 -8.42 4.30 13.25
CA ALA A 185 -7.34 4.57 14.19
C ALA A 185 -6.23 5.45 13.59
N ALA A 186 -6.03 5.40 12.27
CA ALA A 186 -5.00 6.16 11.57
C ALA A 186 -5.16 7.68 11.73
N MET A 187 -6.36 8.15 12.04
CA MET A 187 -6.66 9.58 12.20
C MET A 187 -6.09 10.21 13.46
N THR A 188 -5.82 9.37 14.46
CA THR A 188 -5.21 9.78 15.73
C THR A 188 -3.74 9.39 15.83
N MET A 189 -3.19 8.78 14.78
CA MET A 189 -1.78 8.41 14.74
C MET A 189 -0.97 9.62 14.30
N GLU A 190 0.16 9.84 14.97
CA GLU A 190 1.14 10.86 14.62
C GLU A 190 2.26 10.21 13.80
N ASN A 191 2.75 10.92 12.78
CA ASN A 191 3.95 10.53 12.04
C ASN A 191 5.24 10.87 12.83
N HIS A 192 6.41 10.69 12.23
CA HIS A 192 7.69 11.04 12.89
C HIS A 192 7.90 12.56 13.09
N GLU A 193 7.07 13.40 12.49
CA GLU A 193 7.05 14.85 12.66
C GLU A 193 6.02 15.30 13.73
N ASP A 194 5.48 14.34 14.50
CA ASP A 194 4.41 14.55 15.49
C ASP A 194 3.11 15.12 14.85
N GLU A 195 2.89 14.92 13.55
CA GLU A 195 1.72 15.41 12.82
C GLU A 195 0.67 14.31 12.62
N THR A 196 -0.59 14.65 12.88
CA THR A 196 -1.75 13.81 12.51
C THR A 196 -2.17 14.05 11.04
N PRO A 197 -2.94 13.13 10.42
CA PRO A 197 -3.42 13.34 9.05
C PRO A 197 -4.27 14.60 8.89
N MET A 198 -5.03 14.97 9.92
CA MET A 198 -5.87 16.16 9.91
C MET A 198 -5.03 17.45 9.95
N GLU A 199 -3.94 17.47 10.72
CA GLU A 199 -3.00 18.60 10.75
C GLU A 199 -2.30 18.76 9.41
N ILE A 200 -1.80 17.66 8.82
CA ILE A 200 -1.22 17.67 7.48
C ILE A 200 -2.21 18.25 6.46
N PHE A 201 -3.47 17.81 6.49
CA PHE A 201 -4.50 18.32 5.58
C PHE A 201 -4.68 19.83 5.76
N LEU A 202 -4.82 20.32 6.99
CA LEU A 202 -4.99 21.76 7.24
C LEU A 202 -3.78 22.57 6.76
N LEU A 203 -2.56 22.06 6.98
CA LEU A 203 -1.32 22.69 6.55
C LEU A 203 -1.16 22.67 5.02
N SER A 204 -1.50 21.58 4.34
CA SER A 204 -1.42 21.49 2.89
C SER A 204 -2.40 22.46 2.21
N GLN A 205 -3.62 22.59 2.74
CA GLN A 205 -4.62 23.50 2.19
C GLN A 205 -4.26 24.98 2.36
N ALA A 206 -3.61 25.35 3.46
CA ALA A 206 -3.16 26.73 3.68
C ALA A 206 -2.16 27.22 2.61
N THR A 207 -1.41 26.30 2.00
CA THR A 207 -0.47 26.63 0.91
C THR A 207 -1.12 26.69 -0.47
N ALA A 208 -2.30 26.08 -0.63
CA ALA A 208 -3.03 25.96 -1.89
C ALA A 208 -4.12 27.05 -2.02
N MET A 209 -3.77 28.33 -1.77
CA MET A 209 -4.68 29.47 -1.86
C MET A 209 -5.20 29.71 -3.29
N THR A 210 -6.25 29.00 -3.70
CA THR A 210 -7.18 29.45 -4.74
C THR A 210 -8.61 29.25 -4.27
N VAL A 211 -9.43 30.30 -4.40
CA VAL A 211 -10.78 30.47 -3.82
C VAL A 211 -11.84 29.50 -4.39
N ARG A 212 -11.45 28.53 -5.25
CA ARG A 212 -12.39 27.76 -6.09
C ARG A 212 -12.63 26.32 -5.64
N GLU A 213 -12.00 25.84 -4.57
CA GLU A 213 -12.00 24.41 -4.20
C GLU A 213 -12.46 24.13 -2.75
N GLU A 214 -13.13 25.08 -2.10
CA GLU A 214 -13.52 24.95 -0.68
C GLU A 214 -14.54 23.82 -0.43
N GLU A 215 -15.39 23.46 -1.39
CA GLU A 215 -16.44 22.45 -1.19
C GLU A 215 -15.87 21.06 -0.90
N HIS A 216 -14.96 20.56 -1.74
CA HIS A 216 -14.34 19.25 -1.54
C HIS A 216 -13.45 19.23 -0.28
N GLN A 217 -12.79 20.35 0.03
CA GLN A 217 -11.97 20.47 1.23
C GLN A 217 -12.80 20.41 2.50
N ASN A 218 -13.94 21.12 2.52
CA ASN A 218 -14.90 21.08 3.62
C ASN A 218 -15.48 19.67 3.81
N GLU A 219 -15.75 18.95 2.71
CA GLU A 219 -16.24 17.58 2.81
C GLU A 219 -15.16 16.63 3.36
N VAL A 220 -13.89 16.77 2.95
CA VAL A 220 -12.78 16.00 3.54
C VAL A 220 -12.64 16.29 5.04
N LEU A 221 -12.65 17.56 5.45
CA LEU A 221 -12.60 17.94 6.87
C LEU A 221 -13.76 17.35 7.66
N LYS A 222 -14.95 17.35 7.08
CA LYS A 222 -16.14 16.77 7.69
C LYS A 222 -16.01 15.25 7.82
N VAL A 223 -15.55 14.55 6.79
CA VAL A 223 -15.28 13.11 6.82
C VAL A 223 -14.29 12.77 7.93
N LEU A 224 -13.12 13.44 7.97
CA LEU A 224 -12.08 13.20 8.98
C LEU A 224 -12.58 13.49 10.40
N ASN A 225 -13.28 14.60 10.62
CA ASN A 225 -13.83 14.94 11.93
C ASN A 225 -14.91 13.94 12.39
N GLN A 226 -15.87 13.62 11.51
CA GLN A 226 -16.97 12.70 11.86
C GLN A 226 -16.46 11.30 12.17
N THR A 227 -15.54 10.78 11.36
CA THR A 227 -14.94 9.47 11.60
C THR A 227 -14.10 9.48 12.89
N SER A 228 -13.50 10.62 13.27
CA SER A 228 -12.63 10.73 14.45
C SER A 228 -13.47 10.72 15.71
N ILE A 229 -14.53 11.54 15.71
CA ILE A 229 -15.52 11.59 16.78
C ILE A 229 -16.15 10.22 16.99
N LYS A 230 -16.55 9.54 15.90
CA LYS A 230 -17.15 8.20 15.95
C LYS A 230 -16.17 7.15 16.48
N TYR A 231 -14.91 7.20 16.07
CA TYR A 231 -13.89 6.30 16.57
C TYR A 231 -13.64 6.51 18.07
N LEU A 232 -13.45 7.76 18.49
CA LEU A 232 -13.21 8.12 19.89
C LEU A 232 -14.42 7.85 20.81
N SER A 233 -15.64 8.02 20.32
CA SER A 233 -16.86 7.71 21.09
C SER A 233 -17.00 6.20 21.33
N ASN A 234 -16.75 5.39 20.30
CA ASN A 234 -16.75 3.93 20.39
C ASN A 234 -15.58 3.41 21.25
N PHE A 235 -14.44 4.11 21.25
CA PHE A 235 -13.32 3.75 22.10
C PHE A 235 -13.64 3.99 23.59
N LYS A 236 -14.34 5.09 23.92
CA LYS A 236 -14.78 5.41 25.28
C LYS A 236 -15.83 4.46 25.84
N SER A 237 -16.62 3.78 24.99
CA SER A 237 -17.61 2.79 25.41
C SER A 237 -17.05 1.37 25.55
N SER A 238 -15.79 1.14 25.16
CA SER A 238 -15.11 -0.16 25.29
C SER A 238 -14.42 -0.29 26.65
N PRO A 239 -14.41 -1.49 27.29
CA PRO A 239 -13.70 -1.73 28.55
C PRO A 239 -12.19 -1.43 28.49
N CYS A 240 -11.58 -1.53 27.31
CA CYS A 240 -10.18 -1.16 27.09
C CYS A 240 -9.93 0.35 27.11
N GLY A 241 -10.96 1.17 26.87
CA GLY A 241 -10.89 2.64 26.85
C GLY A 241 -10.67 3.26 28.24
N GLU A 242 -11.15 2.61 29.30
CA GLU A 242 -10.85 3.00 30.69
C GLU A 242 -9.37 2.85 31.04
N MET A 243 -8.69 1.86 30.45
CA MET A 243 -7.27 1.63 30.69
C MET A 243 -6.38 2.66 29.95
N TYR A 244 -6.82 3.16 28.79
CA TYR A 244 -6.10 4.19 28.02
C TYR A 244 -6.28 5.60 28.60
N ARG A 245 -7.38 5.86 29.35
CA ARG A 245 -7.58 7.12 30.11
C ARG A 245 -6.39 7.43 31.03
N LEU A 246 -5.78 6.41 31.66
CA LEU A 246 -4.61 6.62 32.52
C LEU A 246 -3.34 7.03 31.73
N LYS A 247 -3.14 6.54 30.50
CA LYS A 247 -1.97 6.89 29.68
C LYS A 247 -2.11 8.28 29.02
N CYS A 248 -3.27 8.63 28.48
CA CYS A 248 -3.50 9.96 27.92
C CYS A 248 -3.50 11.07 28.98
N CYS A 249 -3.98 10.82 30.21
CA CYS A 249 -3.82 11.79 31.30
C CYS A 249 -2.35 12.04 31.66
N GLN A 250 -1.46 11.04 31.52
CA GLN A 250 -0.03 11.24 31.73
C GLN A 250 0.62 12.04 30.59
N GLN A 251 0.22 11.82 29.33
CA GLN A 251 0.75 12.55 28.16
C GLN A 251 0.22 13.99 28.04
N ALA A 252 -1.03 14.26 28.41
CA ALA A 252 -1.60 15.62 28.44
C ALA A 252 -0.89 16.55 29.45
N VAL A 253 -0.35 15.98 30.55
CA VAL A 253 0.49 16.70 31.52
C VAL A 253 1.88 17.05 30.95
N PHE A 254 2.37 16.32 29.95
CA PHE A 254 3.61 16.66 29.25
C PHE A 254 3.40 17.67 28.12
N ALA A 255 2.27 17.64 27.42
CA ALA A 255 1.93 18.64 26.39
C ALA A 255 1.72 20.04 26.97
N THR A 256 1.12 20.15 28.17
CA THR A 256 1.00 21.42 28.91
C THR A 256 2.33 21.97 29.43
N LYS A 257 3.40 21.15 29.49
CA LYS A 257 4.77 21.62 29.75
C LYS A 257 5.48 22.15 28.51
N ARG A 258 5.08 21.76 27.30
CA ARG A 258 5.68 22.30 26.06
C ARG A 258 5.16 23.70 25.72
N THR A 259 3.90 24.01 26.06
CA THR A 259 3.32 25.36 25.86
C THR A 259 3.74 26.40 26.89
N SER A 260 4.31 25.99 28.04
CA SER A 260 4.79 26.91 29.08
C SER A 260 6.26 27.32 28.94
N VAL A 261 7.04 26.64 28.08
CA VAL A 261 8.45 27.00 27.82
C VAL A 261 8.60 27.96 26.63
N SER A 262 7.62 28.01 25.72
CA SER A 262 7.64 28.87 24.52
C SER A 262 6.93 30.23 24.67
N SER A 263 6.27 30.51 25.81
CA SER A 263 5.54 31.78 26.03
C SER A 263 6.28 32.79 26.92
N ALA A 264 7.51 32.52 27.37
CA ALA A 264 8.23 33.35 28.34
C ALA A 264 9.20 34.41 27.77
N THR A 265 9.27 34.65 26.45
CA THR A 265 10.28 35.58 25.87
C THR A 265 9.76 36.73 25.02
N ALA A 266 8.47 37.09 25.07
CA ALA A 266 8.01 38.27 24.35
C ALA A 266 6.92 39.03 25.10
N THR A 267 7.33 40.04 25.89
CA THR A 267 6.72 41.39 26.02
C THR A 267 7.17 42.05 27.33
N ALA A 268 8.34 42.69 27.30
CA ALA A 268 8.72 43.69 28.30
C ALA A 268 8.99 45.02 27.57
N SER A 269 7.92 45.77 27.30
CA SER A 269 7.98 47.17 26.90
C SER A 269 6.84 47.93 27.56
N THR A 270 7.16 48.46 28.73
CA THR A 270 6.75 49.76 29.30
C THR A 270 5.35 50.28 28.96
N CYS A 271 4.44 50.22 29.94
CA CYS A 271 3.37 51.21 30.06
C CYS A 271 3.25 51.64 31.52
N SER A 272 3.67 52.88 31.78
CA SER A 272 3.62 53.58 33.06
C SER A 272 2.19 54.03 33.33
N LEU A 273 1.59 53.61 34.44
CA LEU A 273 0.37 54.21 34.99
C LEU A 273 0.42 54.19 36.52
N SER A 274 0.81 55.35 37.07
CA SER A 274 0.31 56.01 38.29
C SER A 274 -0.33 55.17 39.41
N ASP A 275 0.40 55.05 40.52
CA ASP A 275 -0.11 54.68 41.85
C ASP A 275 -0.85 55.87 42.49
N GLU A 276 -2.18 55.74 42.65
CA GLU A 276 -2.97 56.46 43.65
C GLU A 276 -3.93 55.46 44.31
N PHE A 277 -3.85 55.36 45.65
CA PHE A 277 -4.87 55.03 46.67
C PHE A 277 -4.24 54.19 47.81
N VAL A 278 -3.89 54.82 48.94
CA VAL A 278 -4.73 55.14 50.12
C VAL A 278 -4.69 54.01 51.17
N SER A 279 -4.04 54.35 52.28
CA SER A 279 -3.97 53.61 53.54
C SER A 279 -5.27 53.69 54.33
N GLN A 280 -5.66 52.56 54.95
CA GLN A 280 -6.48 52.36 56.15
C GLN A 280 -6.36 50.84 56.42
N ASP A 281 -5.95 50.31 57.57
CA ASP A 281 -5.88 50.77 58.96
C ASP A 281 -4.57 50.33 59.65
#